data_AF-A0A2E3PTK0-F1
#
_entry.id   AF-A0A2E3PTK0-F1
#
_cell.length_a   1.000
_cell.length_b   1.000
_cell.length_c   1.000
_cell.angle_alpha   90.00
_cell.angle_beta   90.00
_cell.angle_gamma   90.00
#
_symmetry.space_group_name_H-M   'P 1'
#
loop_
_entity.id
_entity.type
_entity.pdbx_description
1 polymer ?
#
loop_
_entity_poly.entity_id
_entity_poly.type
_entity_poly.pdbx_seq_one_letter_code
_entity_poly.pdbx_strand_id
1 'polypeptide(L)'
;MPAYRSAAEAEVREVVVEHLRACRPRARIIHEINVCQGGCRVDVMAVDREEIVAVEIKSERDKLDRLPNQMAAMKSVAHHCVVALHEKFLVERETNVHAAHYERGGVHYREGLPDEPLRLDGEITWVFPQRQRARRGAYDWLGKWWSPDPAIWIPLPDSALEMLWRDELAALCAAQRLSTDRRATRSSMMRSLRWMCSGKDLTRGICSALRARDCIEADPPIREEERVA
;
A
#
# COMPACT_ATOMS: atom_id res chain seq x y z
N MET A 1 -5.83 -19.15 -9.31
CA MET A 1 -6.27 -18.10 -8.37
C MET A 1 -6.63 -18.74 -7.04
N PRO A 2 -6.32 -18.10 -5.90
CA PRO A 2 -6.80 -18.58 -4.60
C PRO A 2 -8.34 -18.61 -4.59
N ALA A 3 -8.93 -19.66 -4.00
CA ALA A 3 -10.37 -19.93 -4.04
C ALA A 3 -11.26 -18.86 -3.37
N TYR A 4 -10.68 -17.87 -2.68
CA TYR A 4 -11.39 -16.88 -1.88
C TYR A 4 -11.54 -15.50 -2.53
N ARG A 5 -10.93 -15.25 -3.71
CA ARG A 5 -11.03 -13.95 -4.40
C ARG A 5 -12.13 -13.95 -5.44
N SER A 6 -12.81 -12.81 -5.56
CA SER A 6 -13.77 -12.62 -6.66
C SER A 6 -13.02 -12.34 -7.97
N ALA A 7 -13.61 -12.72 -9.12
CA ALA A 7 -13.03 -12.41 -10.43
C ALA A 7 -12.80 -10.90 -10.61
N ALA A 8 -13.77 -10.07 -10.19
CA ALA A 8 -13.68 -8.62 -10.27
C ALA A 8 -12.53 -8.02 -9.45
N GLU A 9 -12.22 -8.60 -8.29
CA GLU A 9 -11.07 -8.18 -7.48
C GLU A 9 -9.75 -8.67 -8.09
N ALA A 10 -9.73 -9.89 -8.63
CA ALA A 10 -8.54 -10.45 -9.26
C ALA A 10 -8.09 -9.67 -10.50
N GLU A 11 -9.03 -9.18 -11.31
CA GLU A 11 -8.75 -8.32 -12.47
C GLU A 11 -8.05 -7.01 -12.06
N VAL A 12 -8.55 -6.32 -11.03
CA VAL A 12 -7.90 -5.11 -10.52
C VAL A 12 -6.52 -5.43 -9.96
N ARG A 13 -6.41 -6.52 -9.20
CA ARG A 13 -5.18 -6.95 -8.54
C ARG A 13 -4.06 -7.25 -9.53
N GLU A 14 -4.36 -7.91 -10.64
CA GLU A 14 -3.37 -8.23 -11.66
C GLU A 14 -2.70 -6.97 -12.21
N VAL A 15 -3.50 -5.97 -12.58
CA VAL A 15 -3.00 -4.68 -13.08
C VAL A 15 -2.25 -3.88 -12.01
N VAL A 16 -2.72 -3.92 -10.75
CA VAL A 16 -2.01 -3.32 -9.60
C VAL A 16 -0.62 -3.93 -9.43
N VAL A 17 -0.51 -5.26 -9.47
CA VAL A 17 0.77 -5.96 -9.32
C VAL A 17 1.70 -5.65 -10.50
N GLU A 18 1.19 -5.65 -11.72
CA GLU A 18 1.97 -5.27 -12.92
C GLU A 18 2.52 -3.84 -12.79
N HIS A 19 1.68 -2.88 -12.41
CA HIS A 19 2.08 -1.50 -12.21
C HIS A 19 3.14 -1.35 -11.10
N LEU A 20 2.95 -2.02 -9.95
CA LEU A 20 3.93 -2.02 -8.87
C LEU A 20 5.27 -2.60 -9.31
N ARG A 21 5.27 -3.68 -10.10
CA ARG A 21 6.50 -4.29 -10.64
C ARG A 21 7.22 -3.36 -11.62
N ALA A 22 6.48 -2.63 -12.45
CA ALA A 22 7.06 -1.63 -13.35
C ALA A 22 7.74 -0.50 -12.57
N CYS A 23 7.10 -0.02 -11.50
CA CYS A 23 7.54 1.18 -10.79
C CYS A 23 8.47 0.91 -9.60
N ARG A 24 8.49 -0.34 -9.10
CA ARG A 24 9.35 -0.83 -7.99
C ARG A 24 9.88 -2.24 -8.32
N PRO A 25 10.74 -2.40 -9.34
CA PRO A 25 11.15 -3.71 -9.85
C PRO A 25 11.94 -4.57 -8.86
N ARG A 26 12.46 -3.98 -7.78
CA ARG A 26 13.21 -4.70 -6.73
C ARG A 26 12.38 -4.97 -5.47
N ALA A 27 11.17 -4.42 -5.41
CA ALA A 27 10.28 -4.67 -4.29
C ALA A 27 9.76 -6.09 -4.35
N ARG A 28 9.60 -6.70 -3.18
CA ARG A 28 8.87 -7.95 -3.05
C ARG A 28 7.38 -7.62 -2.97
N ILE A 29 6.57 -8.26 -3.79
CA ILE A 29 5.10 -8.15 -3.70
C ILE A 29 4.59 -9.18 -2.69
N ILE A 30 3.83 -8.72 -1.70
CA ILE A 30 3.21 -9.53 -0.65
C ILE A 30 1.70 -9.28 -0.69
N HIS A 31 0.91 -10.36 -0.62
CA HIS A 31 -0.54 -10.27 -0.62
C HIS A 31 -1.11 -10.51 0.77
N GLU A 32 -2.23 -9.86 1.08
CA GLU A 32 -3.03 -10.13 2.27
C GLU A 32 -2.22 -10.06 3.59
N ILE A 33 -1.47 -8.98 3.79
CA ILE A 33 -0.63 -8.80 4.99
C ILE A 33 -1.34 -8.01 6.09
N ASN A 34 -1.32 -8.53 7.31
CA ASN A 34 -1.88 -7.84 8.48
C ASN A 34 -0.99 -6.66 8.89
N VAL A 35 -1.59 -5.48 9.06
CA VAL A 35 -0.85 -4.25 9.38
C VAL A 35 -0.97 -3.79 10.83
N CYS A 36 -2.02 -4.20 11.54
CA CYS A 36 -2.20 -3.90 12.96
C CYS A 36 -2.74 -5.11 13.72
N GLN A 37 -2.52 -5.12 15.04
CA GLN A 37 -3.20 -6.07 15.93
C GLN A 37 -4.68 -5.67 16.07
N GLY A 38 -5.50 -6.08 15.10
CA GLY A 38 -6.91 -5.70 15.03
C GLY A 38 -7.65 -6.11 13.76
N GLY A 39 -6.97 -6.74 12.79
CA GLY A 39 -7.62 -7.39 11.65
C GLY A 39 -7.68 -6.55 10.37
N CYS A 40 -7.02 -5.38 10.31
CA CYS A 40 -6.82 -4.72 9.04
C CYS A 40 -5.71 -5.43 8.25
N ARG A 41 -6.06 -5.83 7.04
CA ARG A 41 -5.20 -6.55 6.11
C ARG A 41 -5.10 -5.75 4.83
N VAL A 42 -3.87 -5.55 4.37
CA VAL A 42 -3.59 -4.86 3.11
C VAL A 42 -3.64 -5.87 1.97
N ASP A 43 -4.39 -5.53 0.92
CA ASP A 43 -4.57 -6.40 -0.22
C ASP A 43 -3.25 -6.71 -0.92
N VAL A 44 -2.49 -5.66 -1.29
CA VAL A 44 -1.17 -5.79 -1.93
C VAL A 44 -0.18 -4.85 -1.29
N MET A 45 1.01 -5.34 -0.96
CA MET A 45 2.10 -4.53 -0.44
C MET A 45 3.37 -4.76 -1.26
N ALA A 46 3.98 -3.68 -1.74
CA ALA A 46 5.32 -3.72 -2.33
C ALA A 46 6.33 -3.27 -1.27
N VAL A 47 7.28 -4.16 -0.95
CA VAL A 47 8.32 -3.92 0.06
C VAL A 47 9.70 -3.90 -0.61
N ASP A 48 10.32 -2.73 -0.74
CA ASP A 48 11.73 -2.57 -1.14
C ASP A 48 12.61 -2.53 0.14
N ARG A 49 13.92 -2.29 -0.01
CA ARG A 49 14.89 -2.26 1.10
C ARG A 49 14.59 -1.19 2.15
N GLU A 50 13.99 -0.09 1.73
CA GLU A 50 13.78 1.11 2.56
C GLU A 50 12.41 1.77 2.32
N GLU A 51 11.51 1.10 1.60
CA GLU A 51 10.23 1.68 1.19
C GLU A 51 9.12 0.62 1.25
N ILE A 52 7.92 1.07 1.59
CA ILE A 52 6.71 0.27 1.63
C ILE A 52 5.60 1.07 0.94
N VAL A 53 5.04 0.48 -0.12
CA VAL A 53 3.83 0.94 -0.79
C VAL A 53 2.72 -0.06 -0.45
N ALA A 54 1.71 0.39 0.29
CA ALA A 54 0.54 -0.40 0.63
C ALA A 54 -0.61 -0.02 -0.32
N VAL A 55 -1.27 -1.01 -0.91
CA VAL A 55 -2.39 -0.83 -1.83
C VAL A 55 -3.62 -1.57 -1.32
N GLU A 56 -4.72 -0.83 -1.19
CA GLU A 56 -6.06 -1.35 -0.95
C GLU A 56 -6.84 -1.39 -2.27
N ILE A 57 -7.49 -2.49 -2.57
CA ILE A 57 -8.26 -2.73 -3.79
C ILE A 57 -9.75 -2.61 -3.48
N LYS A 58 -10.47 -1.88 -4.32
CA LYS A 58 -11.93 -1.76 -4.29
C LYS A 58 -12.48 -2.08 -5.67
N SER A 59 -12.92 -3.32 -5.84
CA SER A 59 -13.50 -3.87 -7.07
C SER A 59 -14.93 -3.38 -7.31
N GLU A 60 -15.50 -3.75 -8.46
CA GLU A 60 -16.90 -3.49 -8.80
C GLU A 60 -17.91 -4.10 -7.80
N ARG A 61 -17.51 -5.05 -6.96
CA ARG A 61 -18.42 -5.69 -5.99
C ARG A 61 -18.33 -5.09 -4.59
N ASP A 62 -17.35 -4.24 -4.35
CA ASP A 62 -17.05 -3.72 -3.01
C ASP A 62 -17.96 -2.58 -2.58
N LYS A 63 -17.87 -2.26 -1.29
CA LYS A 63 -18.39 -1.05 -0.66
C LYS A 63 -17.23 -0.24 -0.09
N LEU A 64 -17.45 1.06 0.11
CA LEU A 64 -16.42 1.98 0.60
C LEU A 64 -16.52 2.28 2.10
N ASP A 65 -17.53 1.77 2.81
CA ASP A 65 -17.80 2.08 4.22
C ASP A 65 -16.64 1.79 5.17
N ARG A 66 -15.82 0.77 4.86
CA ARG A 66 -14.62 0.42 5.64
C ARG A 66 -13.34 1.13 5.21
N LEU A 67 -13.36 1.80 4.07
CA LEU A 67 -12.15 2.37 3.47
C LEU A 67 -11.44 3.38 4.38
N PRO A 68 -12.11 4.32 5.08
CA PRO A 68 -11.43 5.24 6.00
C PRO A 68 -10.55 4.53 7.04
N ASN A 69 -11.08 3.48 7.67
CA ASN A 69 -10.36 2.74 8.72
C ASN A 69 -9.21 1.94 8.13
N GLN A 70 -9.39 1.38 6.93
CA GLN A 70 -8.34 0.66 6.21
C GLN A 70 -7.19 1.61 5.85
N MET A 71 -7.51 2.80 5.33
CA MET A 71 -6.51 3.81 5.00
C MET A 71 -5.80 4.34 6.24
N ALA A 72 -6.51 4.59 7.34
CA ALA A 72 -5.88 4.98 8.61
C ALA A 72 -4.89 3.93 9.12
N ALA A 73 -5.28 2.65 9.05
CA ALA A 73 -4.38 1.55 9.43
C ALA A 73 -3.15 1.49 8.52
N MET A 74 -3.32 1.58 7.20
CA MET A 74 -2.20 1.59 6.24
C MET A 74 -1.25 2.78 6.44
N LYS A 75 -1.79 3.98 6.63
CA LYS A 75 -1.00 5.21 6.86
C LYS A 75 -0.15 5.12 8.13
N SER A 76 -0.55 4.32 9.11
CA SER A 76 0.23 4.11 10.33
C SER A 76 1.40 3.15 10.16
N VAL A 77 1.58 2.51 9.01
CA VAL A 77 2.64 1.50 8.81
C VAL A 77 3.42 1.59 7.50
N ALA A 78 2.98 2.39 6.52
CA ALA A 78 3.57 2.46 5.19
C ALA A 78 3.96 3.90 4.83
N HIS A 79 4.93 4.05 3.92
CA HIS A 79 5.33 5.35 3.38
C HIS A 79 4.25 5.88 2.43
N HIS A 80 3.70 4.98 1.62
CA HIS A 80 2.70 5.31 0.62
C HIS A 80 1.49 4.41 0.77
N CYS A 81 0.32 5.01 0.75
CA CYS A 81 -0.96 4.32 0.74
C CYS A 81 -1.69 4.66 -0.55
N VAL A 82 -2.09 3.63 -1.27
CA VAL A 82 -2.75 3.73 -2.56
C VAL A 82 -4.11 3.04 -2.47
N VAL A 83 -5.13 3.64 -3.07
CA VAL A 83 -6.42 2.98 -3.31
C VAL A 83 -6.54 2.67 -4.80
N ALA A 84 -6.61 1.40 -5.16
CA ALA A 84 -6.98 0.95 -6.49
C ALA A 84 -8.51 0.81 -6.57
N LEU A 85 -9.16 1.83 -7.14
CA LEU A 85 -10.60 2.02 -7.13
C LEU A 85 -11.23 1.68 -8.48
N HIS A 86 -12.23 0.81 -8.51
CA HIS A 86 -13.02 0.57 -9.72
C HIS A 86 -13.82 1.82 -10.12
N GLU A 87 -13.93 2.10 -11.41
CA GLU A 87 -14.58 3.32 -11.93
C GLU A 87 -16.08 3.42 -11.60
N LYS A 88 -16.72 2.31 -11.19
CA LYS A 88 -18.12 2.31 -10.71
C LYS A 88 -18.36 3.25 -9.52
N PHE A 89 -17.31 3.61 -8.80
CA PHE A 89 -17.38 4.48 -7.62
C PHE A 89 -17.20 5.95 -7.98
N LEU A 90 -16.91 6.27 -9.24
CA LEU A 90 -16.80 7.64 -9.67
C LEU A 90 -18.17 8.32 -9.67
N VAL A 91 -18.14 9.62 -9.43
CA VAL A 91 -19.33 10.47 -9.41
C VAL A 91 -19.32 11.43 -10.59
N GLU A 92 -20.47 11.56 -11.24
CA GLU A 92 -20.70 12.50 -12.34
C GLU A 92 -20.74 13.93 -11.81
N ARG A 93 -20.03 14.86 -12.45
CA ARG A 93 -20.06 16.29 -12.16
C ARG A 93 -20.06 17.08 -13.47
N GLU A 94 -20.84 18.16 -13.53
CA GLU A 94 -20.80 19.08 -14.67
C GLU A 94 -19.42 19.72 -14.84
N THR A 95 -19.04 19.99 -16.09
CA THR A 95 -17.75 20.57 -16.44
C THR A 95 -17.79 21.32 -17.77
N ASN A 96 -16.63 21.75 -18.26
CA ASN A 96 -16.47 22.37 -19.58
C ASN A 96 -16.06 21.34 -20.66
N VAL A 97 -16.21 21.73 -21.93
CA VAL A 97 -15.92 20.89 -23.11
C VAL A 97 -14.51 20.29 -23.16
N HIS A 98 -13.51 20.90 -22.51
CA HIS A 98 -12.12 20.42 -22.55
C HIS A 98 -11.85 19.30 -21.55
N ALA A 99 -12.52 19.33 -20.40
CA ALA A 99 -12.40 18.33 -19.34
C ALA A 99 -13.52 17.28 -19.39
N ALA A 100 -14.44 17.39 -20.34
CA ALA A 100 -15.55 16.46 -20.51
C ALA A 100 -15.07 15.04 -20.81
N HIS A 101 -15.62 14.07 -20.07
CA HIS A 101 -15.54 12.65 -20.39
C HIS A 101 -16.65 12.26 -21.37
N TYR A 102 -17.84 12.86 -21.23
CA TYR A 102 -18.98 12.68 -22.13
C TYR A 102 -19.90 13.90 -22.14
N GLU A 103 -20.87 13.89 -23.05
CA GLU A 103 -21.89 14.92 -23.22
C GLU A 103 -23.28 14.29 -23.17
N ARG A 104 -24.23 14.96 -22.50
CA ARG A 104 -25.64 14.57 -22.49
C ARG A 104 -26.50 15.83 -22.61
N GLY A 105 -27.26 15.96 -23.70
CA GLY A 105 -28.18 17.09 -23.91
C GLY A 105 -27.49 18.46 -23.99
N GLY A 106 -26.30 18.54 -24.56
CA GLY A 106 -25.52 19.79 -24.65
C GLY A 106 -24.79 20.19 -23.36
N VAL A 107 -24.90 19.38 -22.29
CA VAL A 107 -24.16 19.55 -21.04
C VAL A 107 -22.98 18.59 -21.01
N HIS A 108 -21.82 19.10 -20.58
CA HIS A 108 -20.59 18.33 -20.49
C HIS A 108 -20.36 17.82 -19.07
N TYR A 109 -19.99 16.55 -18.95
CA TYR A 109 -19.80 15.89 -17.66
C TYR A 109 -18.40 15.28 -17.56
N ARG A 110 -17.85 15.30 -16.36
CA ARG A 110 -16.66 14.55 -15.97
C ARG A 110 -16.99 13.62 -14.82
N GLU A 111 -16.31 12.50 -14.80
CA GLU A 111 -16.30 11.60 -13.65
C GLU A 111 -15.17 12.05 -12.71
N GLY A 112 -15.45 12.07 -11.41
CA GLY A 112 -14.50 12.39 -10.36
C GLY A 112 -14.55 11.36 -9.25
N LEU A 113 -13.56 11.39 -8.36
CA LEU A 113 -13.65 10.60 -7.13
C LEU A 113 -14.84 11.08 -6.27
N PRO A 114 -15.46 10.19 -5.48
CA PRO A 114 -16.51 10.58 -4.56
C PRO A 114 -15.92 11.46 -3.44
N ASP A 115 -16.67 12.48 -2.98
CA ASP A 115 -16.19 13.38 -1.92
C ASP A 115 -15.98 12.65 -0.57
N GLU A 116 -16.74 11.59 -0.33
CA GLU A 116 -16.59 10.68 0.81
C GLU A 116 -16.67 9.23 0.33
N PRO A 117 -15.92 8.28 0.94
CA PRO A 117 -14.92 8.47 1.99
C PRO A 117 -13.57 8.97 1.48
N LEU A 118 -13.40 9.15 0.17
CA LEU A 118 -12.16 9.57 -0.47
C LEU A 118 -12.01 11.10 -0.42
N ARG A 119 -11.87 11.65 0.79
CA ARG A 119 -11.25 12.99 0.91
C ARG A 119 -9.77 12.82 0.64
N LEU A 120 -9.32 13.31 -0.52
CA LEU A 120 -7.94 13.25 -1.00
C LEU A 120 -6.98 14.14 -0.18
N ASP A 121 -6.92 13.95 1.13
CA ASP A 121 -5.86 14.55 1.96
C ASP A 121 -4.60 13.68 1.83
N GLY A 122 -4.00 13.76 0.63
CA GLY A 122 -2.69 13.18 0.31
C GLY A 122 -2.68 11.73 -0.16
N GLU A 123 -3.82 11.06 -0.34
CA GLU A 123 -3.87 9.69 -0.88
C GLU A 123 -3.69 9.63 -2.40
N ILE A 124 -2.95 8.62 -2.86
CA ILE A 124 -2.85 8.30 -4.29
C ILE A 124 -4.00 7.37 -4.63
N THR A 125 -4.83 7.77 -5.60
CA THR A 125 -5.92 6.91 -6.10
C THR A 125 -5.62 6.50 -7.53
N TRP A 126 -5.66 5.18 -7.77
CA TRP A 126 -5.55 4.56 -9.08
C TRP A 126 -6.93 4.11 -9.53
N VAL A 127 -7.45 4.69 -10.61
CA VAL A 127 -8.78 4.33 -11.11
C VAL A 127 -8.66 3.21 -12.14
N PHE A 128 -9.30 2.08 -11.85
CA PHE A 128 -9.38 0.92 -12.74
C PHE A 128 -10.71 0.93 -13.54
N PRO A 129 -10.69 0.60 -14.85
CA PRO A 129 -9.50 0.37 -15.67
C PRO A 129 -8.74 1.67 -15.97
N GLN A 130 -7.43 1.55 -16.19
CA GLN A 130 -6.61 2.67 -16.64
C GLN A 130 -6.92 2.96 -18.11
N ARG A 131 -7.61 4.08 -18.37
CA ARG A 131 -7.97 4.53 -19.72
C ARG A 131 -8.10 6.03 -19.78
N GLN A 132 -7.86 6.61 -20.96
CA GLN A 132 -8.17 8.00 -21.22
C GLN A 132 -9.70 8.18 -21.35
N ARG A 133 -10.28 8.99 -20.45
CA ARG A 133 -11.70 9.36 -20.38
C ARG A 133 -11.95 10.73 -21.02
N ALA A 134 -11.09 11.72 -20.77
CA ALA A 134 -11.27 13.05 -21.37
C ALA A 134 -10.71 13.10 -22.80
N ARG A 135 -11.33 13.89 -23.69
CA ARG A 135 -10.86 14.07 -25.08
C ARG A 135 -9.41 14.55 -25.15
N ARG A 136 -9.00 15.40 -24.19
CA ARG A 136 -7.62 15.87 -24.03
C ARG A 136 -7.02 15.24 -22.78
N GLY A 137 -6.07 14.32 -22.94
CA GLY A 137 -5.45 13.60 -21.82
C GLY A 137 -4.74 14.48 -20.78
N ALA A 138 -4.44 15.75 -21.09
CA ALA A 138 -3.94 16.72 -20.11
C ALA A 138 -4.97 17.09 -19.03
N TYR A 139 -6.27 16.89 -19.30
CA TYR A 139 -7.36 17.16 -18.35
C TYR A 139 -7.90 15.89 -17.68
N ASP A 140 -7.33 14.73 -18.00
CA ASP A 140 -7.73 13.44 -17.44
C ASP A 140 -6.75 12.95 -16.38
N TRP A 141 -6.97 13.41 -15.15
CA TRP A 141 -6.18 12.99 -14.00
C TRP A 141 -6.49 11.55 -13.56
N LEU A 142 -7.66 11.00 -13.92
CA LEU A 142 -8.09 9.64 -13.55
C LEU A 142 -7.55 8.57 -14.51
N GLY A 143 -7.21 8.96 -15.74
CA GLY A 143 -6.63 8.06 -16.74
C GLY A 143 -5.16 7.71 -16.51
N LYS A 144 -4.51 8.30 -15.51
CA LYS A 144 -3.09 8.09 -15.19
C LYS A 144 -2.92 7.51 -13.80
N TRP A 145 -2.19 6.41 -13.71
CA TRP A 145 -1.73 5.87 -12.43
C TRP A 145 -0.37 6.49 -12.11
N TRP A 146 -0.39 7.46 -11.21
CA TRP A 146 0.82 8.12 -10.73
C TRP A 146 1.46 7.24 -9.68
N SER A 147 2.73 6.92 -9.87
CA SER A 147 3.53 6.28 -8.83
C SER A 147 4.00 7.33 -7.84
N PRO A 148 3.97 7.04 -6.52
CA PRO A 148 4.61 7.92 -5.55
C PRO A 148 6.10 8.07 -5.85
N ASP A 149 6.62 9.27 -5.62
CA ASP A 149 8.07 9.50 -5.60
C ASP A 149 8.72 8.65 -4.49
N PRO A 150 9.90 8.06 -4.71
CA PRO A 150 10.54 7.21 -3.72
C PRO A 150 10.80 7.92 -2.38
N ALA A 151 10.38 7.30 -1.27
CA ALA A 151 10.55 7.82 0.09
C ALA A 151 11.97 7.61 0.70
N ILE A 152 13.04 7.81 -0.09
CA ILE A 152 14.44 7.42 0.23
C ILE A 152 15.07 8.07 1.49
N TRP A 153 14.41 9.01 2.15
CA TRP A 153 14.88 9.68 3.37
C TRP A 153 13.82 9.84 4.46
N ILE A 154 12.67 9.18 4.30
CA ILE A 154 11.57 9.27 5.24
C ILE A 154 11.52 7.94 5.99
N PRO A 155 11.58 7.93 7.34
CA PRO A 155 11.44 6.68 8.07
C PRO A 155 10.00 6.16 8.00
N LEU A 156 9.83 4.85 8.14
CA LEU A 156 8.52 4.26 8.35
C LEU A 156 7.85 4.86 9.60
N PRO A 157 6.50 4.96 9.60
CA PRO A 157 5.77 5.39 10.79
C PRO A 157 5.99 4.44 11.98
N ASP A 158 5.84 4.97 13.19
CA ASP A 158 6.16 4.26 14.44
C ASP A 158 5.46 2.91 14.60
N SER A 159 4.23 2.77 14.10
CA SER A 159 3.43 1.54 14.21
C SER A 159 3.84 0.47 13.19
N ALA A 160 4.75 0.74 12.25
CA ALA A 160 5.22 -0.26 11.29
C ALA A 160 5.86 -1.50 11.94
N LEU A 161 6.42 -1.37 13.15
CA LEU A 161 6.91 -2.51 13.94
C LEU A 161 5.81 -3.51 14.30
N GLU A 162 4.54 -3.10 14.33
CA GLU A 162 3.41 -3.98 14.64
C GLU A 162 3.20 -5.05 13.56
N MET A 163 3.65 -4.78 12.33
CA MET A 163 3.59 -5.72 11.23
C MET A 163 4.47 -6.95 11.45
N LEU A 164 5.55 -6.82 12.23
CA LEU A 164 6.50 -7.90 12.47
C LEU A 164 5.92 -8.92 13.43
N TRP A 165 6.17 -10.21 13.21
CA TRP A 165 5.87 -11.28 14.15
C TRP A 165 6.82 -11.25 15.36
N ARG A 166 6.51 -12.02 16.40
CA ARG A 166 7.31 -12.00 17.63
C ARG A 166 8.77 -12.38 17.35
N ASP A 167 8.98 -13.43 16.57
CA ASP A 167 10.33 -13.95 16.33
C ASP A 167 11.10 -13.04 15.35
N GLU A 168 10.41 -12.35 14.45
CA GLU A 168 11.00 -11.30 13.60
C GLU A 168 11.41 -10.07 14.41
N LEU A 169 10.61 -9.65 15.41
CA LEU A 169 11.01 -8.60 16.35
C LEU A 169 12.24 -9.02 17.16
N ALA A 170 12.28 -10.28 17.63
CA ALA A 170 13.43 -10.81 18.36
C ALA A 170 14.69 -10.85 17.49
N ALA A 171 14.56 -11.28 16.22
CA ALA A 171 15.64 -11.27 15.25
C ALA A 171 16.12 -9.84 14.96
N LEU A 172 15.22 -8.87 14.83
CA LEU A 172 15.57 -7.46 14.65
C LEU A 172 16.30 -6.90 15.89
N CYS A 173 15.83 -7.20 17.11
CA CYS A 173 16.56 -6.83 18.33
C CYS A 173 17.98 -7.42 18.33
N ALA A 174 18.14 -8.69 17.97
CA ALA A 174 19.45 -9.33 17.89
C ALA A 174 20.37 -8.66 16.84
N ALA A 175 19.84 -8.37 15.65
CA ALA A 175 20.56 -7.66 14.59
C ALA A 175 21.02 -6.26 15.03
N GLN A 176 20.24 -5.59 15.88
CA GLN A 176 20.56 -4.29 16.46
C GLN A 176 21.35 -4.39 17.78
N ARG A 177 21.83 -5.59 18.14
CA ARG A 177 22.61 -5.87 19.37
C ARG A 177 21.90 -5.46 20.66
N LEU A 178 20.56 -5.50 20.65
CA LEU A 178 19.74 -5.22 21.81
C LEU A 178 19.52 -6.51 22.62
N SER A 179 19.88 -6.48 23.89
CA SER A 179 19.61 -7.59 24.79
C SER A 179 18.10 -7.75 25.01
N THR A 180 17.59 -8.94 24.73
CA THR A 180 16.19 -9.31 25.02
C THR A 180 16.19 -10.53 25.92
N ASP A 181 15.39 -10.47 27.00
CA ASP A 181 15.14 -11.65 27.84
C ASP A 181 14.27 -12.67 27.08
N ARG A 182 14.37 -13.96 27.42
CA ARG A 182 13.49 -15.02 26.90
C ARG A 182 12.00 -14.73 27.14
N ARG A 183 11.67 -13.98 28.21
CA ARG A 183 10.29 -13.55 28.51
C ARG A 183 9.92 -12.19 27.91
N ALA A 184 10.78 -11.62 27.06
CA ALA A 184 10.49 -10.35 26.39
C ALA A 184 9.19 -10.47 25.60
N THR A 185 8.28 -9.52 25.88
CA THR A 185 7.03 -9.36 25.15
C THR A 185 7.29 -8.58 23.86
N ARG A 186 6.35 -8.67 22.89
CA ARG A 186 6.39 -7.83 21.69
C ARG A 186 6.50 -6.35 22.05
N SER A 187 5.68 -5.89 22.98
CA SER A 187 5.65 -4.50 23.42
C SER A 187 6.97 -4.04 24.05
N SER A 188 7.63 -4.88 24.85
CA SER A 188 8.96 -4.53 25.40
C SER A 188 10.03 -4.47 24.31
N MET A 189 10.04 -5.40 23.35
CA MET A 189 10.99 -5.38 22.22
C MET A 189 10.80 -4.14 21.34
N MET A 190 9.55 -3.82 20.98
CA MET A 190 9.23 -2.63 20.20
C MET A 190 9.66 -1.34 20.91
N ARG A 191 9.47 -1.24 22.24
CA ARG A 191 9.93 -0.08 23.02
C ARG A 191 11.45 0.06 23.00
N SER A 192 12.18 -1.04 23.19
CA SER A 192 13.64 -1.03 23.12
C SER A 192 14.15 -0.60 21.74
N LEU A 193 13.55 -1.15 20.67
CA LEU A 193 13.86 -0.79 19.29
C LEU A 193 13.61 0.70 19.04
N ARG A 194 12.43 1.22 19.41
CA ARG A 194 12.09 2.65 19.25
C ARG A 194 13.03 3.58 20.02
N TRP A 195 13.53 3.15 21.18
CA TRP A 195 14.42 3.96 22.00
C TRP A 195 15.87 3.96 21.51
N MET A 196 16.36 2.84 21.00
CA MET A 196 17.78 2.62 20.72
C MET A 196 18.15 2.75 19.24
N CYS A 197 17.20 2.56 18.33
CA CYS A 197 17.45 2.52 16.89
C CYS A 197 17.03 3.83 16.21
N SER A 198 17.75 4.22 15.16
CA SER A 198 17.30 5.32 14.31
C SER A 198 16.12 4.91 13.44
N GLY A 199 15.38 5.90 12.89
CA GLY A 199 14.31 5.62 11.93
C GLY A 199 14.81 4.83 10.69
N LYS A 200 16.07 5.02 10.30
CA LYS A 200 16.73 4.26 9.23
C LYS A 200 16.94 2.79 9.60
N ASP A 201 17.40 2.52 10.82
CA ASP A 201 17.63 1.15 11.30
C ASP A 201 16.31 0.39 11.41
N LEU A 202 15.27 1.05 11.93
CA LEU A 202 13.92 0.49 12.01
C LEU A 202 13.36 0.21 10.62
N THR A 203 13.46 1.17 9.70
CA THR A 203 12.94 1.04 8.33
C THR A 203 13.57 -0.13 7.61
N ARG A 204 14.91 -0.19 7.57
CA ARG A 204 15.64 -1.30 6.94
C ARG A 204 15.35 -2.64 7.61
N GLY A 205 15.30 -2.65 8.94
CA GLY A 205 15.01 -3.85 9.71
C GLY A 205 13.62 -4.42 9.42
N ILE A 206 12.59 -3.56 9.41
CA ILE A 206 11.21 -3.94 9.09
C ILE A 206 11.12 -4.43 7.65
N CYS A 207 11.66 -3.68 6.69
CA CYS A 207 11.64 -4.06 5.29
C CYS A 207 12.38 -5.39 5.04
N SER A 208 13.53 -5.59 5.66
CA SER A 208 14.29 -6.85 5.56
C SER A 208 13.50 -8.03 6.11
N ALA A 209 12.90 -7.89 7.30
CA ALA A 209 12.07 -8.93 7.90
C ALA A 209 10.85 -9.28 7.02
N LEU A 210 10.12 -8.27 6.53
CA LEU A 210 8.98 -8.48 5.64
C LEU A 210 9.38 -9.12 4.30
N ARG A 211 10.54 -8.76 3.75
CA ARG A 211 11.07 -9.35 2.51
C ARG A 211 11.51 -10.80 2.70
N ALA A 212 12.00 -11.16 3.88
CA ALA A 212 12.43 -12.52 4.21
C ALA A 212 11.30 -13.44 4.69
N ARG A 213 10.12 -12.89 5.05
CA ARG A 213 8.99 -13.64 5.60
C ARG A 213 8.43 -14.69 4.64
N ASP A 214 8.22 -15.90 5.11
CA ASP A 214 7.43 -16.90 4.39
C ASP A 214 5.94 -16.54 4.48
N CYS A 215 5.35 -16.17 3.33
CA CYS A 215 3.95 -15.77 3.21
C CYS A 215 3.18 -16.82 2.41
N ILE A 216 1.88 -16.96 2.69
CA ILE A 216 1.00 -17.86 1.92
C ILE A 216 0.96 -17.44 0.45
N GLU A 217 0.92 -16.13 0.21
CA GLU A 217 0.87 -15.57 -1.13
C GLU A 217 1.75 -14.32 -1.22
N ALA A 218 2.88 -14.48 -1.88
CA ALA A 218 3.86 -13.43 -2.14
C ALA A 218 4.82 -13.91 -3.23
N ASP A 219 5.61 -12.98 -3.76
CA ASP A 219 6.86 -13.33 -4.44
C ASP A 219 7.78 -14.14 -3.50
N PRO A 220 8.72 -14.94 -4.05
CA PRO A 220 9.69 -15.67 -3.25
C PRO A 220 10.37 -14.78 -2.19
N PRO A 221 10.62 -15.31 -0.98
CA PRO A 221 11.34 -14.57 0.05
C PRO A 221 12.70 -14.06 -0.45
N ILE A 222 13.02 -12.82 -0.13
CA ILE A 222 14.32 -12.21 -0.39
C ILE A 222 15.07 -12.11 0.94
N ARG A 223 16.02 -13.00 1.14
CA ARG A 223 16.92 -12.98 2.29
C ARG A 223 18.15 -12.17 1.89
N GLU A 224 18.36 -11.02 2.52
CA GLU A 224 19.60 -10.27 2.29
C GLU A 224 20.75 -11.11 2.86
N GLU A 225 21.71 -11.50 2.03
CA GLU A 225 22.94 -12.11 2.50
C GLU A 225 23.61 -11.13 3.48
N GLU A 226 24.01 -11.63 4.65
CA GLU A 226 24.82 -10.89 5.59
C GLU A 226 25.95 -10.25 4.80
N ARG A 227 26.03 -8.90 4.81
CA ARG A 227 27.25 -8.25 4.36
C ARG A 227 28.33 -8.74 5.30
N VAL A 228 29.11 -9.71 4.84
CA VAL A 228 30.40 -10.07 5.42
C VAL A 228 31.22 -8.78 5.37
N ALA A 229 31.35 -8.14 6.52
CA ALA A 229 32.24 -7.01 6.77
C ALA A 229 33.13 -7.41 7.94
#